data_AF-A0A7C9M6H8-F1
#
_entry.id   AF-A0A7C9M6H8-F1
#
_cell.length_a   1.000
_cell.length_b   1.000
_cell.length_c   1.000
_cell.angle_alpha   90.00
_cell.angle_beta   90.00
_cell.angle_gamma   90.00
#
_symmetry.space_group_name_H-M   'P 1'
#
loop_
_entity.id
_entity.type
_entity.pdbx_description
1 polymer ?
#
loop_
_entity_poly.entity_id
_entity_poly.type
_entity_poly.pdbx_seq_one_letter_code
_entity_poly.pdbx_strand_id
1 'polypeptide(L)'
;MTPLSNKRKVRGGQTQLRRVDQWRQQNLTPDWSHLAHNGVDYVKLWIDPWSRLPAREPPAWLRRRMLSGLLDIHDAWTRASAGRPDVAYLALWLCWPHFASSQVVMASPERAEMYRTMFTPAPARPLPAQLSGQEPRLLGLNWRTGLDEDVLEGEEVARRLSLLRRPYRVETPSSGEPLYFFPRGHVWVGQQLEAR
;
A
#
# COMPACT_ATOMS: atom_id res chain seq x y z
N MET A 1 11.03 -35.51 -30.94
CA MET A 1 10.88 -34.25 -30.18
C MET A 1 10.00 -34.53 -28.96
N THR A 2 10.60 -34.57 -27.77
CA THR A 2 9.89 -34.83 -26.50
C THR A 2 9.24 -33.54 -26.01
N PRO A 3 7.92 -33.50 -25.71
CA PRO A 3 7.28 -32.26 -25.25
C PRO A 3 7.80 -31.91 -23.86
N LEU A 4 8.31 -30.68 -23.69
CA LEU A 4 8.77 -30.17 -22.40
C LEU A 4 7.57 -30.09 -21.42
N SER A 5 7.57 -30.98 -20.44
CA SER A 5 6.51 -31.07 -19.42
C SER A 5 6.46 -29.82 -18.52
N ASN A 6 5.28 -29.21 -18.38
CA ASN A 6 4.98 -27.98 -17.63
C ASN A 6 5.15 -28.08 -16.10
N LYS A 7 5.70 -29.17 -15.56
CA LYS A 7 5.82 -29.42 -14.10
C LYS A 7 6.59 -28.31 -13.35
N ARG A 8 7.53 -27.59 -14.00
CA ARG A 8 8.28 -26.47 -13.39
C ARG A 8 7.41 -25.23 -13.08
N LYS A 9 6.37 -24.94 -13.88
CA LYS A 9 5.52 -23.75 -13.68
C LYS A 9 4.68 -23.83 -12.40
N VAL A 10 4.24 -25.03 -12.02
CA VAL A 10 3.46 -25.27 -10.79
C VAL A 10 4.29 -24.98 -9.54
N ARG A 11 5.57 -25.39 -9.51
CA ARG A 11 6.49 -25.15 -8.39
C ARG A 11 6.75 -23.66 -8.16
N GLY A 12 6.84 -22.87 -9.24
CA GLY A 12 7.01 -21.42 -9.18
C GLY A 12 5.82 -20.75 -8.49
N GLY A 13 4.59 -21.08 -8.91
CA GLY A 13 3.36 -20.55 -8.32
C GLY A 13 3.22 -20.90 -6.83
N GLN A 14 3.43 -22.16 -6.45
CA GLN A 14 3.39 -22.59 -5.05
C GLN A 14 4.45 -21.92 -4.17
N THR A 15 5.63 -21.62 -4.73
CA THR A 15 6.68 -20.89 -4.00
C THR A 15 6.26 -19.45 -3.73
N GLN A 16 5.62 -18.79 -4.69
CA GLN A 16 5.08 -17.45 -4.50
C GLN A 16 3.95 -17.42 -3.45
N LEU A 17 3.04 -18.40 -3.48
CA LEU A 17 2.00 -18.53 -2.46
C LEU A 17 2.58 -18.68 -1.05
N ARG A 18 3.56 -19.59 -0.89
CA ARG A 18 4.23 -19.77 0.41
C ARG A 18 4.92 -18.52 0.91
N ARG A 19 5.51 -17.71 0.02
CA ARG A 19 6.12 -16.43 0.39
C ARG A 19 5.08 -15.43 0.89
N VAL A 20 3.93 -15.34 0.21
CA VAL A 20 2.82 -14.49 0.67
C VAL A 20 2.30 -14.98 2.01
N ASP A 21 2.09 -16.28 2.18
CA ASP A 21 1.58 -16.83 3.43
C ASP A 21 2.59 -16.61 4.57
N GLN A 22 3.89 -16.79 4.33
CA GLN A 22 4.94 -16.51 5.32
C GLN A 22 4.99 -15.02 5.69
N TRP A 23 5.02 -14.14 4.70
CA TRP A 23 4.97 -12.69 4.92
C TRP A 23 3.74 -12.32 5.74
N ARG A 24 2.56 -12.86 5.41
CA ARG A 24 1.34 -12.63 6.19
C ARG A 24 1.54 -13.03 7.66
N GLN A 25 1.97 -14.28 7.91
CA GLN A 25 2.13 -14.80 9.27
C GLN A 25 3.11 -13.96 10.11
N GLN A 26 4.19 -13.50 9.50
CA GLN A 26 5.20 -12.67 10.17
C GLN A 26 4.67 -11.30 10.59
N ASN A 27 3.57 -10.83 10.00
CA ASN A 27 3.05 -9.48 10.18
C ASN A 27 1.66 -9.45 10.84
N LEU A 28 1.11 -10.59 11.29
CA LEU A 28 -0.19 -10.61 11.97
C LEU A 28 -0.19 -9.90 13.34
N THR A 29 0.99 -9.75 13.96
CA THR A 29 1.15 -9.05 15.24
C THR A 29 1.84 -7.71 14.98
N PRO A 30 1.25 -6.57 15.42
CA PRO A 30 1.92 -5.27 15.34
C PRO A 30 3.25 -5.26 16.11
N ASP A 31 4.24 -4.54 15.59
CA ASP A 31 5.45 -4.24 16.34
C ASP A 31 5.20 -3.04 17.25
N TRP A 32 4.69 -3.33 18.45
CA TRP A 32 4.43 -2.32 19.47
C TRP A 32 5.67 -1.55 19.89
N SER A 33 6.86 -2.16 19.81
CA SER A 33 8.11 -1.49 20.16
C SER A 33 8.48 -0.47 19.09
N HIS A 34 8.31 -0.82 17.82
CA HIS A 34 8.49 0.09 16.70
C HIS A 34 7.48 1.26 16.75
N LEU A 35 6.21 0.96 17.03
CA LEU A 35 5.17 1.98 17.20
C LEU A 35 5.50 2.95 18.33
N ALA A 36 5.90 2.45 19.50
CA ALA A 36 6.23 3.28 20.65
C ALA A 36 7.45 4.19 20.39
N HIS A 37 8.43 3.71 19.63
CA HIS A 37 9.64 4.47 19.33
C HIS A 37 9.44 5.49 18.20
N ASN A 38 8.69 5.14 17.16
CA ASN A 38 8.58 5.93 15.92
C ASN A 38 7.21 6.63 15.75
N GLY A 39 6.24 6.34 16.61
CA GLY A 39 4.84 6.79 16.48
C GLY A 39 4.11 6.19 15.27
N VAL A 40 4.70 5.21 14.58
CA VAL A 40 4.09 4.50 13.45
C VAL A 40 4.57 3.06 13.42
N ASP A 41 3.70 2.17 12.95
CA ASP A 41 4.06 0.86 12.42
C ASP A 41 3.36 0.62 11.07
N TYR A 42 3.99 -0.10 10.16
CA TYR A 42 3.43 -0.36 8.84
C TYR A 42 3.93 -1.66 8.22
N VAL A 43 3.08 -2.27 7.42
CA VAL A 43 3.42 -3.48 6.66
C VAL A 43 3.21 -3.21 5.17
N LYS A 44 4.32 -3.14 4.44
CA LYS A 44 4.36 -3.02 2.99
C LYS A 44 4.34 -4.41 2.33
N LEU A 45 3.87 -4.49 1.09
CA LEU A 45 3.99 -5.67 0.23
C LEU A 45 5.45 -5.90 -0.25
N TRP A 46 6.39 -6.01 0.69
CA TRP A 46 7.80 -6.28 0.42
C TRP A 46 8.08 -7.77 0.20
N ILE A 47 7.42 -8.34 -0.81
CA ILE A 47 7.47 -9.77 -1.12
C ILE A 47 8.27 -9.97 -2.41
N ASP A 48 9.39 -10.69 -2.29
CA ASP A 48 10.24 -11.04 -3.42
C ASP A 48 9.50 -11.90 -4.48
N PRO A 49 9.61 -11.61 -5.79
CA PRO A 49 10.45 -10.57 -6.43
C PRO A 49 9.72 -9.24 -6.72
N TRP A 50 8.49 -9.07 -6.23
CA TRP A 50 7.60 -7.95 -6.60
C TRP A 50 8.02 -6.62 -5.99
N SER A 51 8.81 -6.68 -4.90
CA SER A 51 9.42 -5.51 -4.27
C SER A 51 10.81 -5.15 -4.81
N ARG A 52 11.36 -5.91 -5.78
CA ARG A 52 12.64 -5.58 -6.40
C ARG A 52 12.50 -4.37 -7.32
N LEU A 53 13.59 -3.60 -7.49
CA LEU A 53 13.65 -2.53 -8.48
C LEU A 53 14.11 -3.08 -9.85
N PRO A 54 13.46 -2.70 -10.97
CA PRO A 54 12.23 -1.92 -11.04
C PRO A 54 11.03 -2.74 -10.54
N ALA A 55 10.13 -2.09 -9.80
CA ALA A 55 8.94 -2.73 -9.23
C ALA A 55 8.09 -3.37 -10.33
N ARG A 56 7.60 -4.59 -10.05
CA ARG A 56 6.77 -5.34 -10.98
C ARG A 56 5.43 -5.61 -10.35
N GLU A 57 4.37 -5.46 -11.14
CA GLU A 57 3.03 -5.79 -10.67
C GLU A 57 2.84 -7.32 -10.63
N PRO A 58 2.41 -7.88 -9.48
CA PRO A 58 2.14 -9.32 -9.39
C PRO A 58 0.98 -9.69 -10.30
N PRO A 59 0.92 -10.93 -10.82
CA PRO A 59 -0.22 -11.39 -11.62
C PRO A 59 -1.51 -11.39 -10.79
N ALA A 60 -2.66 -11.30 -11.46
CA ALA A 60 -3.97 -11.14 -10.80
C ALA A 60 -4.26 -12.17 -9.70
N TRP A 61 -3.92 -13.44 -9.92
CA TRP A 61 -4.14 -14.50 -8.93
C TRP A 61 -3.28 -14.33 -7.67
N LEU A 62 -2.08 -13.74 -7.79
CA LEU A 62 -1.20 -13.51 -6.65
C LEU A 62 -1.57 -12.22 -5.92
N ARG A 63 -1.98 -11.18 -6.67
CA ARG A 63 -2.57 -9.96 -6.08
C ARG A 63 -3.74 -10.28 -5.16
N ARG A 64 -4.62 -11.21 -5.56
CA ARG A 64 -5.72 -11.72 -4.70
C ARG A 64 -5.21 -12.19 -3.35
N ARG A 65 -4.17 -13.03 -3.37
CA ARG A 65 -3.60 -13.63 -2.15
C ARG A 65 -2.90 -12.59 -1.29
N MET A 66 -2.20 -11.65 -1.91
CA MET A 66 -1.57 -10.52 -1.23
C MET A 66 -2.61 -9.58 -0.60
N LEU A 67 -3.69 -9.25 -1.31
CA LEU A 67 -4.81 -8.46 -0.80
C LEU A 67 -5.48 -9.14 0.40
N SER A 68 -5.75 -10.44 0.28
CA SER A 68 -6.28 -11.24 1.37
C SER A 68 -5.38 -11.20 2.60
N GLY A 69 -4.05 -11.29 2.41
CA GLY A 69 -3.07 -11.18 3.49
C GLY A 69 -3.01 -9.78 4.11
N LEU A 70 -3.10 -8.70 3.32
CA LEU A 70 -3.21 -7.34 3.84
C LEU A 70 -4.46 -7.16 4.71
N LEU A 71 -5.60 -7.72 4.27
CA LEU A 71 -6.84 -7.71 5.06
C LEU A 71 -6.69 -8.52 6.35
N ASP A 72 -6.07 -9.70 6.30
CA ASP A 72 -5.82 -10.51 7.50
C ASP A 72 -4.96 -9.76 8.52
N ILE A 73 -3.92 -9.05 8.06
CA ILE A 73 -3.07 -8.19 8.89
C ILE A 73 -3.88 -7.03 9.46
N HIS A 74 -4.62 -6.31 8.62
CA HIS A 74 -5.46 -5.18 9.04
C HIS A 74 -6.48 -5.61 10.10
N ASP A 75 -7.15 -6.74 9.91
CA ASP A 75 -8.13 -7.29 10.85
C ASP A 75 -7.46 -7.72 12.17
N ALA A 76 -6.26 -8.33 12.10
CA ALA A 76 -5.51 -8.72 13.28
C ALA A 76 -5.03 -7.51 14.08
N TRP A 77 -4.51 -6.50 13.39
CA TRP A 77 -4.06 -5.25 13.97
C TRP A 77 -5.21 -4.49 14.61
N THR A 78 -6.37 -4.44 13.95
CA THR A 78 -7.59 -3.82 14.50
C THR A 78 -8.00 -4.46 15.82
N ARG A 79 -8.02 -5.80 15.88
CA ARG A 79 -8.33 -6.52 17.13
C ARG A 79 -7.28 -6.26 18.21
N ALA A 80 -6.01 -6.25 17.84
CA ALA A 80 -4.91 -6.06 18.78
C ALA A 80 -4.81 -4.63 19.32
N SER A 81 -5.29 -3.63 18.56
CA SER A 81 -5.35 -2.22 18.95
C SER A 81 -6.68 -1.79 19.58
N ALA A 82 -7.65 -2.70 19.72
CA ALA A 82 -8.95 -2.35 20.28
C ALA A 82 -8.80 -1.85 21.74
N GLY A 83 -9.28 -0.63 22.00
CA GLY A 83 -9.21 0.00 23.33
C GLY A 83 -7.82 0.53 23.74
N ARG A 84 -6.85 0.55 22.81
CA ARG A 84 -5.50 1.05 23.05
C ARG A 84 -5.42 2.57 22.81
N PRO A 85 -5.04 3.39 23.81
CA PRO A 85 -4.95 4.84 23.64
C PRO A 85 -3.73 5.28 22.80
N ASP A 86 -2.72 4.41 22.67
CA ASP A 86 -1.51 4.65 21.88
C ASP A 86 -1.71 4.43 20.37
N VAL A 87 -2.94 4.11 19.93
CA VAL A 87 -3.30 3.95 18.51
C VAL A 87 -4.46 4.89 18.18
N ALA A 88 -4.22 5.88 17.31
CA ALA A 88 -5.23 6.85 16.86
C ALA A 88 -5.51 6.79 15.36
N TYR A 89 -4.78 5.93 14.65
CA TYR A 89 -4.95 5.71 13.22
C TYR A 89 -4.60 4.26 12.90
N LEU A 90 -5.49 3.59 12.18
CA LEU A 90 -5.24 2.31 11.51
C LEU A 90 -5.97 2.33 10.17
N ALA A 91 -5.25 2.01 9.10
CA ALA A 91 -5.82 1.98 7.76
C ALA A 91 -5.15 0.95 6.84
N LEU A 92 -5.93 0.44 5.90
CA LEU A 92 -5.46 -0.28 4.72
C LEU A 92 -5.33 0.70 3.54
N TRP A 93 -4.15 0.80 2.96
CA TRP A 93 -3.90 1.60 1.76
C TRP A 93 -3.76 0.68 0.56
N LEU A 94 -4.65 0.83 -0.42
CA LEU A 94 -4.60 0.12 -1.69
C LEU A 94 -4.20 1.09 -2.80
N CYS A 95 -3.07 0.86 -3.44
CA CYS A 95 -2.59 1.68 -4.56
C CYS A 95 -2.95 1.03 -5.90
N TRP A 96 -3.37 1.83 -6.88
CA TRP A 96 -3.63 1.34 -8.24
C TRP A 96 -3.23 2.38 -9.30
N PRO A 97 -2.53 2.00 -10.38
CA PRO A 97 -2.20 0.63 -10.81
C PRO A 97 -1.02 -0.03 -10.06
N HIS A 98 -0.39 0.68 -9.13
CA HIS A 98 0.82 0.23 -8.43
C HIS A 98 0.52 -0.59 -7.18
N PHE A 99 -0.11 -1.76 -7.35
CA PHE A 99 -0.61 -2.56 -6.23
C PHE A 99 0.49 -2.97 -5.25
N ALA A 100 1.72 -3.21 -5.73
CA ALA A 100 2.86 -3.54 -4.88
C ALA A 100 3.22 -2.44 -3.85
N SER A 101 2.74 -1.21 -4.01
CA SER A 101 2.89 -0.11 -3.04
C SER A 101 1.85 -0.11 -1.92
N SER A 102 0.87 -1.04 -1.96
CA SER A 102 -0.18 -1.15 -0.94
C SER A 102 0.39 -1.59 0.41
N GLN A 103 -0.24 -1.15 1.49
CA GLN A 103 0.25 -1.36 2.86
C GLN A 103 -0.83 -1.23 3.92
N VAL A 104 -0.59 -1.79 5.10
CA VAL A 104 -1.34 -1.48 6.34
C VAL A 104 -0.51 -0.49 7.15
N VAL A 105 -1.13 0.55 7.70
CA VAL A 105 -0.46 1.58 8.48
C VAL A 105 -1.21 1.82 9.79
N MET A 106 -0.46 1.81 10.89
CA MET A 106 -0.92 2.16 12.24
C MET A 106 -0.10 3.33 12.75
N ALA A 107 -0.73 4.32 13.40
CA ALA A 107 -0.01 5.46 13.96
C ALA A 107 -0.55 5.90 15.32
N SER A 108 0.36 6.45 16.12
CA SER A 108 0.07 7.05 17.42
C SER A 108 -0.70 8.37 17.27
N PRO A 109 -1.32 8.88 18.35
CA PRO A 109 -2.02 10.17 18.33
C PRO A 109 -1.20 11.32 17.73
N GLU A 110 0.10 11.37 18.01
CA GLU A 110 1.01 12.43 17.58
C GLU A 110 1.24 12.42 16.06
N ARG A 111 1.16 11.24 15.42
CA ARG A 111 1.39 11.09 13.97
C ARG A 111 0.11 10.85 13.17
N ALA A 112 -1.00 10.56 13.82
CA ALA A 112 -2.25 10.20 13.16
C ALA A 112 -2.70 11.25 12.13
N GLU A 113 -2.60 12.54 12.46
CA GLU A 113 -3.07 13.60 11.56
C GLU A 113 -2.24 13.71 10.28
N MET A 114 -0.92 13.53 10.40
CA MET A 114 -0.02 13.45 9.24
C MET A 114 -0.46 12.32 8.29
N TYR A 115 -0.83 11.15 8.82
CA TYR A 115 -1.29 10.03 8.01
C TYR A 115 -2.70 10.21 7.44
N ARG A 116 -3.61 10.92 8.13
CA ARG A 116 -4.94 11.27 7.60
C ARG A 116 -4.90 12.25 6.43
N THR A 117 -3.82 13.03 6.34
CA THR A 117 -3.62 14.09 5.34
C THR A 117 -2.49 13.79 4.36
N MET A 118 -1.85 12.62 4.47
CA MET A 118 -0.66 12.24 3.69
C MET A 118 -0.87 12.26 2.16
N PHE A 119 -2.10 12.01 1.71
CA PHE A 119 -2.43 11.97 0.29
C PHE A 119 -3.24 13.18 -0.12
N THR A 120 -2.88 13.77 -1.25
CA THR A 120 -3.70 14.80 -1.92
C THR A 120 -5.10 14.24 -2.17
N PRO A 121 -6.17 14.85 -1.63
CA PRO A 121 -7.52 14.37 -1.84
C PRO A 121 -7.90 14.33 -3.32
N ALA A 122 -8.60 13.27 -3.73
CA ALA A 122 -9.13 13.12 -5.07
C ALA A 122 -10.65 12.89 -5.02
N PRO A 123 -11.39 13.14 -6.13
CA PRO A 123 -12.80 12.78 -6.20
C PRO A 123 -13.00 11.31 -5.81
N ALA A 124 -14.10 11.02 -5.10
CA ALA A 124 -14.40 9.66 -4.69
C ALA A 124 -14.51 8.73 -5.90
N ARG A 125 -13.81 7.59 -5.86
CA ARG A 125 -13.83 6.60 -6.94
C ARG A 125 -14.09 5.21 -6.37
N PRO A 126 -14.82 4.35 -7.09
CA PRO A 126 -14.93 2.96 -6.69
C PRO A 126 -13.54 2.32 -6.69
N LEU A 127 -13.33 1.37 -5.78
CA LEU A 127 -12.18 0.48 -5.83
C LEU A 127 -12.09 -0.18 -7.22
N PRO A 128 -10.88 -0.40 -7.77
CA PRO A 128 -10.71 -1.10 -9.03
C PRO A 128 -11.45 -2.43 -9.02
N ALA A 129 -12.19 -2.75 -10.08
CA ALA A 129 -12.96 -4.00 -10.20
C ALA A 129 -12.08 -5.26 -10.01
N GLN A 130 -10.81 -5.14 -10.35
CA GLN A 130 -9.78 -6.16 -10.15
C GLN A 130 -9.47 -6.45 -8.67
N LEU A 131 -9.88 -5.59 -7.74
CA LEU A 131 -9.72 -5.73 -6.29
C LEU A 131 -11.08 -5.96 -5.62
N SER A 132 -12.08 -5.13 -5.90
CA SER A 132 -13.37 -5.14 -5.20
C SER A 132 -14.20 -6.40 -5.45
N GLY A 133 -14.18 -6.95 -6.67
CA GLY A 133 -14.93 -8.18 -6.99
C GLY A 133 -14.39 -9.46 -6.37
N GLN A 134 -13.33 -9.38 -5.56
CA GLN A 134 -12.57 -10.55 -5.10
C GLN A 134 -12.55 -10.72 -3.58
N GLU A 135 -12.83 -9.66 -2.83
CA GLU A 135 -12.77 -9.67 -1.36
C GLU A 135 -13.95 -8.91 -0.75
N PRO A 136 -15.02 -9.61 -0.33
CA PRO A 136 -16.21 -8.99 0.26
C PRO A 136 -15.91 -8.16 1.51
N ARG A 137 -14.83 -8.48 2.25
CA ARG A 137 -14.37 -7.74 3.43
C ARG A 137 -14.08 -6.27 3.14
N LEU A 138 -13.75 -5.93 1.88
CA LEU A 138 -13.54 -4.53 1.47
C LEU A 138 -14.80 -3.66 1.63
N LEU A 139 -15.99 -4.26 1.62
CA LEU A 139 -17.26 -3.54 1.83
C LEU A 139 -17.42 -3.06 3.28
N GLY A 140 -16.71 -3.65 4.24
CA GLY A 140 -16.75 -3.27 5.65
C GLY A 140 -15.88 -2.07 6.01
N LEU A 141 -15.14 -1.51 5.05
CA LEU A 141 -14.25 -0.37 5.27
C LEU A 141 -14.85 0.91 4.68
N ASN A 142 -14.62 2.03 5.35
CA ASN A 142 -14.90 3.36 4.82
C ASN A 142 -13.69 3.84 4.01
N TRP A 143 -13.92 4.15 2.74
CA TRP A 143 -12.88 4.46 1.77
C TRP A 143 -12.79 5.95 1.48
N ARG A 144 -11.60 6.51 1.62
CA ARG A 144 -11.23 7.82 1.07
C ARG A 144 -10.30 7.63 -0.13
N THR A 145 -10.51 8.42 -1.17
CA THR A 145 -9.66 8.40 -2.37
C THR A 145 -8.67 9.56 -2.33
N GLY A 146 -7.40 9.26 -2.57
CA GLY A 146 -6.33 10.23 -2.77
C GLY A 146 -5.54 9.93 -4.04
N LEU A 147 -4.62 10.84 -4.39
CA LEU A 147 -3.67 10.64 -5.47
C LEU A 147 -2.47 9.80 -4.98
N ASP A 148 -2.06 8.84 -5.80
CA ASP A 148 -0.74 8.19 -5.69
C ASP A 148 0.21 9.00 -6.57
N GLU A 149 1.29 9.52 -5.97
CA GLU A 149 2.14 10.56 -6.55
C GLU A 149 3.61 10.19 -6.45
N ASP A 150 4.37 10.50 -7.49
CA ASP A 150 5.82 10.63 -7.38
C ASP A 150 6.12 12.12 -7.11
N VAL A 151 6.95 12.38 -6.10
CA VAL A 151 7.47 13.70 -5.78
C VAL A 151 8.94 13.70 -6.15
N LEU A 152 9.32 14.57 -7.09
CA LEU A 152 10.68 14.66 -7.60
C LEU A 152 11.24 16.06 -7.41
N GLU A 153 12.54 16.14 -7.13
CA GLU A 153 13.28 17.40 -7.11
C GLU A 153 13.68 17.84 -8.52
N GLY A 154 14.09 19.10 -8.69
CA GLY A 154 14.39 19.68 -10.00
C GLY A 154 15.45 18.92 -10.79
N GLU A 155 16.51 18.46 -10.11
CA GLU A 155 17.56 17.66 -10.74
C GLU A 155 17.03 16.30 -11.24
N GLU A 156 16.17 15.63 -10.46
CA GLU A 156 15.57 14.35 -10.84
C GLU A 156 14.61 14.50 -12.03
N VAL A 157 13.84 15.59 -12.06
CA VAL A 157 13.01 15.93 -13.23
C VAL A 157 13.89 16.12 -14.45
N ALA A 158 14.98 16.88 -14.34
CA ALA A 158 15.90 17.13 -15.44
C ALA A 158 16.48 15.83 -16.02
N ARG A 159 16.90 14.89 -15.15
CA ARG A 159 17.41 13.56 -15.55
C ARG A 159 16.38 12.70 -16.28
N ARG A 160 15.08 12.95 -16.08
CA ARG A 160 13.97 12.11 -16.58
C ARG A 160 13.02 12.85 -17.53
N LEU A 161 13.39 14.06 -17.98
CA LEU A 161 12.55 14.94 -18.80
C LEU A 161 11.89 14.25 -20.00
N SER A 162 12.58 13.32 -20.67
CA SER A 162 12.06 12.59 -21.83
C SER A 162 11.02 11.51 -21.49
N LEU A 163 10.94 11.09 -20.22
CA LEU A 163 10.07 10.01 -19.74
C LEU A 163 8.90 10.53 -18.91
N LEU A 164 9.01 11.74 -18.38
CA LEU A 164 8.00 12.34 -17.51
C LEU A 164 6.93 13.06 -18.34
N ARG A 165 5.67 12.88 -17.95
CA ARG A 165 4.60 13.80 -18.35
C ARG A 165 4.77 15.13 -17.63
N ARG A 166 4.04 16.17 -18.02
CA ARG A 166 4.07 17.45 -17.30
C ARG A 166 3.62 17.25 -15.84
N PRO A 167 4.32 17.83 -14.85
CA PRO A 167 3.87 17.81 -13.45
C PRO A 167 2.53 18.52 -13.35
N TYR A 168 1.64 18.01 -12.51
CA TYR A 168 0.32 18.60 -12.32
C TYR A 168 0.33 19.66 -11.20
N ARG A 169 1.33 19.60 -10.31
CA ARG A 169 1.59 20.57 -9.24
C ARG A 169 3.09 20.77 -9.06
N VAL A 170 3.48 22.00 -8.74
CA VAL A 170 4.84 22.39 -8.35
C VAL A 170 4.73 23.21 -7.09
N GLU A 171 5.49 22.82 -6.06
CA GLU A 171 5.57 23.58 -4.80
C GLU A 171 7.01 24.06 -4.62
N THR A 172 7.18 25.27 -4.11
CA THR A 172 8.50 25.85 -3.84
C THR A 172 8.57 26.18 -2.36
N PRO A 173 9.20 25.31 -1.55
CA PRO A 173 9.39 25.57 -0.13
C PRO A 173 10.18 26.87 0.06
N SER A 174 9.96 27.54 1.20
CA SER A 174 10.61 28.82 1.54
C SER A 174 12.14 28.76 1.58
N SER A 175 12.75 27.58 1.64
CA SER A 175 14.21 27.40 1.65
C SER A 175 14.65 26.11 0.96
N GLY A 176 14.15 25.81 -0.24
CA GLY A 176 14.48 24.56 -0.95
C GLY A 176 14.31 24.60 -2.47
N GLU A 177 14.72 23.51 -3.11
CA GLU A 177 14.45 23.29 -4.53
C GLU A 177 12.95 23.08 -4.79
N PRO A 178 12.45 23.42 -5.99
CA PRO A 178 11.07 23.13 -6.36
C PRO A 178 10.80 21.63 -6.33
N LEU A 179 9.68 21.26 -5.71
CA LEU A 179 9.14 19.90 -5.70
C LEU A 179 8.09 19.77 -6.79
N TYR A 180 8.24 18.75 -7.62
CA TYR A 180 7.37 18.47 -8.75
C TYR A 180 6.57 17.21 -8.49
N PHE A 181 5.25 17.32 -8.61
CA PHE A 181 4.31 16.25 -8.31
C PHE A 181 3.76 15.66 -9.60
N PHE A 182 3.90 14.35 -9.76
CA PHE A 182 3.45 13.59 -10.93
C PHE A 182 2.41 12.56 -10.48
N PRO A 183 1.21 12.53 -11.10
CA PRO A 183 0.23 11.53 -10.74
C PRO A 183 0.60 10.20 -11.38
N ARG A 184 0.69 9.16 -10.57
CA ARG A 184 0.98 7.77 -11.02
C ARG A 184 -0.22 6.84 -10.86
N GLY A 185 -1.18 7.23 -10.04
CA GLY A 185 -2.36 6.43 -9.78
C GLY A 185 -3.29 7.06 -8.77
N HIS A 186 -4.04 6.22 -8.09
CA HIS A 186 -4.85 6.60 -6.95
C HIS A 186 -4.54 5.66 -5.79
N VAL A 187 -4.79 6.15 -4.59
CA VAL A 187 -4.76 5.37 -3.36
C VAL A 187 -6.14 5.40 -2.72
N TRP A 188 -6.59 4.24 -2.27
CA TRP A 188 -7.79 4.09 -1.47
C TRP A 188 -7.36 3.79 -0.04
N VAL A 189 -7.71 4.69 0.86
CA VAL A 189 -7.43 4.59 2.30
C VAL A 189 -8.70 4.08 2.97
N GLY A 190 -8.67 2.82 3.40
CA GLY A 190 -9.78 2.12 4.04
C GLY A 190 -9.58 2.04 5.54
N GLN A 191 -10.54 2.53 6.31
CA GLN A 191 -10.55 2.44 7.78
C GLN A 191 -11.82 1.75 8.25
N GLN A 192 -11.77 1.07 9.39
CA GLN A 192 -13.01 0.62 10.02
C GLN A 192 -13.85 1.83 10.46
N LEU A 193 -15.17 1.68 10.45
CA LEU A 193 -16.06 2.66 11.03
C LEU A 193 -15.79 2.73 12.54
N GLU A 194 -15.35 3.89 13.02
CA GLU A 194 -15.40 4.15 14.47
C GLU A 194 -16.88 4.07 14.88
N ALA A 195 -17.19 3.16 15.81
CA ALA A 195 -18.49 3.16 16.46
C ALA A 195 -18.60 4.48 17.22
N ARG A 196 -19.35 5.42 16.65
CA ARG A 196 -19.71 6.68 17.30
C ARG A 196 -20.68 6.44 18.44
#